data_AF-A0A351J1P7-F1
#
_entry.id   AF-A0A351J1P7-F1
#
_cell.length_a   1.000
_cell.length_b   1.000
_cell.length_c   1.000
_cell.angle_alpha   90.00
_cell.angle_beta   90.00
_cell.angle_gamma   90.00
#
_symmetry.space_group_name_H-M   'P 1'
#
loop_
_entity.id
_entity.type
_entity.pdbx_description
1 polymer ?
#
loop_
_entity_poly.entity_id
_entity_poly.type
_entity_poly.pdbx_seq_one_letter_code
_entity_poly.pdbx_strand_id
1 'polypeptide(L)'
;MTMLGDYDEVALTDGVPPRNKVGNPTSMDYVFITNAGRNLESAFVSVFEPYDSANGSAIQSIEEVEITQDGKAVHSYLIKAVKVTLNNGRIDYIVCSYDTKSIYRIGDLFDFCGYFGVYTVSGEKTMTWLHDATLLGEMKTSTALTGKIHSFTKDQ
;
A
#
# COMPACT_ATOMS: atom_id res chain seq x y z
N MET A 1 5.87 -3.40 12.91
CA MET A 1 5.12 -2.35 12.19
C MET A 1 6.11 -1.27 11.80
N THR A 2 6.01 -0.76 10.57
CA THR A 2 6.79 0.38 10.10
C THR A 2 5.84 1.45 9.57
N MET A 3 6.03 2.70 9.98
CA MET A 3 5.24 3.85 9.53
C MET A 3 6.06 4.68 8.54
N LEU A 4 5.44 5.17 7.47
CA LEU A 4 6.08 5.95 6.41
C LEU A 4 5.51 7.35 6.33
N GLY A 5 6.38 8.34 6.14
CA GLY A 5 6.03 9.75 6.00
C GLY A 5 6.42 10.58 7.21
N ASP A 6 6.10 11.87 7.14
CA ASP A 6 6.37 12.84 8.18
C ASP A 6 5.17 12.96 9.14
N TYR A 7 5.47 12.99 10.44
CA TYR A 7 4.47 13.08 11.51
C TYR A 7 4.93 14.09 12.56
N ASP A 8 3.98 14.74 13.23
CA ASP A 8 4.29 15.67 14.32
C ASP A 8 4.63 14.94 15.62
N GLU A 9 3.95 13.81 15.87
CA GLU A 9 4.16 13.02 17.08
C GLU A 9 3.96 11.53 16.81
N VAL A 10 4.84 10.72 17.42
CA VAL A 10 4.67 9.27 17.56
C VAL A 10 4.85 8.91 19.02
N ALA A 11 3.83 8.31 19.64
CA ALA A 11 3.84 7.89 21.03
C ALA A 11 3.53 6.39 21.17
N LEU A 12 4.31 5.69 21.98
CA LEU A 12 4.08 4.30 22.39
C LEU A 12 3.50 4.29 23.80
N THR A 13 2.42 3.54 24.01
CA THR A 13 1.74 3.52 25.32
C THR A 13 1.23 2.13 25.68
N ASP A 14 1.25 1.82 26.98
CA ASP A 14 0.62 0.62 27.54
C ASP A 14 -0.78 0.95 28.07
N GLY A 15 -1.82 0.49 27.39
CA GLY A 15 -3.19 0.62 27.87
C GLY A 15 -3.59 -0.56 28.75
N VAL A 16 -4.23 -0.28 29.87
CA VAL A 16 -4.75 -1.30 30.78
C VAL A 16 -6.21 -1.59 30.43
N PRO A 17 -6.54 -2.78 29.90
CA PRO A 17 -7.92 -3.11 29.56
C PRO A 17 -8.78 -3.32 30.83
N PRO A 18 -10.11 -3.28 30.73
CA PRO A 18 -11.00 -3.53 31.86
C PRO A 18 -10.69 -4.85 32.57
N ARG A 19 -10.48 -4.80 33.89
CA ARG A 19 -10.07 -5.96 34.70
C ARG A 19 -11.23 -6.88 35.11
N ASN A 20 -12.46 -6.48 34.81
CA ASN A 20 -13.67 -7.23 35.15
C ASN A 20 -14.06 -8.30 34.11
N LYS A 21 -13.26 -8.50 33.05
CA LYS A 21 -13.49 -9.56 32.04
C LYS A 21 -12.37 -10.59 32.07
N VAL A 22 -12.73 -11.84 32.36
CA VAL A 22 -11.83 -12.98 32.27
C VAL A 22 -11.32 -13.13 30.83
N GLY A 23 -10.01 -13.30 30.68
CA GLY A 23 -9.35 -13.44 29.37
C GLY A 23 -8.74 -12.16 28.81
N ASN A 24 -8.99 -10.98 29.42
CA ASN A 24 -8.29 -9.77 29.00
C ASN A 24 -6.79 -9.86 29.33
N PRO A 25 -5.90 -9.39 28.42
CA PRO A 25 -4.47 -9.36 28.67
C PRO A 25 -4.12 -8.37 29.79
N THR A 26 -2.89 -8.47 30.29
CA THR A 26 -2.43 -7.58 31.37
C THR A 26 -2.25 -6.13 30.93
N SER A 27 -1.86 -5.94 29.67
CA SER A 27 -1.71 -4.67 28.98
C SER A 27 -1.98 -4.88 27.49
N MET A 28 -2.22 -3.78 26.80
CA MET A 28 -2.23 -3.72 25.34
C MET A 28 -1.30 -2.59 24.90
N ASP A 29 -0.44 -2.87 23.94
CA ASP A 29 0.47 -1.88 23.39
C ASP A 29 -0.30 -1.07 22.34
N TYR A 30 -0.18 0.26 22.41
CA TYR A 30 -0.76 1.18 21.44
C TYR A 30 0.33 2.05 20.84
N VAL A 31 0.16 2.36 19.57
CA VAL A 31 0.93 3.39 18.87
C VAL A 31 -0.03 4.50 18.50
N PHE A 32 0.25 5.71 18.97
CA PHE A 32 -0.44 6.93 18.57
C PHE A 32 0.44 7.69 17.60
N ILE A 33 -0.17 8.14 16.51
CA ILE A 33 0.50 8.89 15.45
C ILE A 33 -0.37 10.09 15.16
N THR A 34 0.23 11.27 15.29
CA THR A 34 -0.50 12.53 15.21
C THR A 34 0.06 13.37 14.09
N ASN A 35 -0.85 13.96 13.33
CA ASN A 35 -0.59 15.11 12.46
C ASN A 35 -1.47 16.26 12.98
N ALA A 36 -0.88 17.41 13.26
CA ALA A 36 -1.47 18.52 13.97
C ALA A 36 -1.35 19.84 13.18
N GLY A 37 -2.44 20.59 13.11
CA GLY A 37 -2.49 21.81 12.30
C GLY A 37 -3.91 22.21 11.91
N ARG A 38 -4.01 23.13 10.94
CA ARG A 38 -5.29 23.55 10.35
C ARG A 38 -5.32 23.14 8.88
N ASN A 39 -6.51 22.79 8.37
CA ASN A 39 -6.72 22.36 6.99
C ASN A 39 -5.79 21.20 6.58
N LEU A 40 -5.67 20.21 7.46
CA LEU A 40 -4.82 19.06 7.23
C LEU A 40 -5.43 18.12 6.19
N GLU A 41 -4.58 17.70 5.26
CA GLU A 41 -4.80 16.52 4.44
C GLU A 41 -3.74 15.49 4.86
N SER A 42 -4.17 14.28 5.21
CA SER A 42 -3.27 13.27 5.77
C SER A 42 -3.52 11.91 5.15
N ALA A 43 -2.43 11.19 4.92
CA ALA A 43 -2.45 9.77 4.58
C ALA A 43 -1.42 9.07 5.47
N PHE A 44 -1.89 8.15 6.30
CA PHE A 44 -1.04 7.34 7.16
C PHE A 44 -0.73 6.03 6.45
N VAL A 45 0.55 5.74 6.25
CA VAL A 45 0.99 4.54 5.55
C VAL A 45 1.80 3.68 6.49
N SER A 46 1.34 2.44 6.67
CA SER A 46 1.94 1.49 7.59
C SER A 46 2.14 0.14 6.92
N VAL A 47 3.26 -0.51 7.20
CA VAL A 47 3.51 -1.90 6.84
C VAL A 47 3.51 -2.75 8.10
N PHE A 48 2.66 -3.78 8.10
CA PHE A 48 2.61 -4.81 9.13
C PHE A 48 3.15 -6.11 8.54
N GLU A 49 4.24 -6.58 9.12
CA GLU A 49 4.82 -7.87 8.80
C GLU A 49 4.68 -8.79 10.02
N PRO A 50 3.92 -9.89 9.91
CA PRO A 50 4.00 -10.97 10.86
C PRO A 50 5.28 -11.77 10.59
N TYR A 51 6.13 -11.92 11.60
CA TYR A 51 7.30 -12.80 11.53
C TYR A 51 7.53 -13.46 12.90
N ASP A 52 8.19 -14.62 12.89
CA ASP A 52 8.62 -15.29 14.10
C ASP A 52 10.04 -14.85 14.50
N SER A 53 10.34 -14.93 15.79
CA SER A 53 11.64 -14.49 16.31
C SER A 53 12.81 -15.38 15.88
N ALA A 54 12.57 -16.61 15.40
CA ALA A 54 13.63 -17.52 14.99
C ALA A 54 14.14 -17.20 13.58
N ASN A 55 13.26 -16.76 12.68
CA ASN A 55 13.59 -16.44 11.29
C ASN A 55 13.79 -14.94 11.06
N GLY A 56 13.24 -14.09 11.94
CA GLY A 56 13.30 -12.64 11.79
C GLY A 56 12.45 -12.13 10.64
N SER A 57 12.55 -10.83 10.37
CA SER A 57 11.85 -10.17 9.26
C SER A 57 12.35 -10.70 7.91
N ALA A 58 11.43 -11.01 7.01
CA ALA A 58 11.72 -11.27 5.60
C ALA A 58 11.90 -9.97 4.80
N ILE A 59 11.43 -8.85 5.35
CA ILE A 59 11.60 -7.52 4.80
C ILE A 59 13.00 -6.99 5.12
N GLN A 60 13.73 -6.62 4.07
CA GLN A 60 15.02 -5.97 4.17
C GLN A 60 14.88 -4.46 4.38
N SER A 61 14.00 -3.81 3.61
CA SER A 61 13.76 -2.37 3.71
C SER A 61 12.36 -1.98 3.24
N ILE A 62 11.90 -0.83 3.72
CA ILE A 62 10.62 -0.22 3.37
C ILE A 62 10.86 1.27 3.14
N GLU A 63 10.50 1.77 1.97
CA GLU A 63 10.83 3.12 1.52
C GLU A 63 9.62 3.78 0.87
N GLU A 64 9.42 5.09 1.06
CA GLU A 64 8.50 5.85 0.21
C GLU A 64 9.09 5.94 -1.20
N VAL A 65 8.21 5.87 -2.20
CA VAL A 65 8.61 5.95 -3.62
C VAL A 65 8.24 7.32 -4.15
N GLU A 66 9.15 7.93 -4.91
CA GLU A 66 8.87 9.18 -5.60
C GLU A 66 7.72 8.99 -6.61
N ILE A 67 6.78 9.93 -6.62
CA ILE A 67 5.65 9.95 -7.54
C ILE A 67 5.74 11.23 -8.34
N THR A 68 5.64 11.13 -9.66
CA THR A 68 5.62 12.30 -10.53
C THR A 68 4.41 12.30 -11.46
N GLN A 69 3.99 13.48 -11.89
CA GLN A 69 2.97 13.69 -12.91
C GLN A 69 3.46 14.82 -13.83
N ASP A 70 3.46 14.57 -15.14
CA ASP A 70 3.99 15.51 -16.15
C ASP A 70 5.41 16.03 -15.82
N GLY A 71 6.26 15.13 -15.29
CA GLY A 71 7.65 15.43 -14.92
C GLY A 71 7.83 16.25 -13.64
N LYS A 72 6.77 16.44 -12.84
CA LYS A 72 6.83 17.17 -11.56
C LYS A 72 6.54 16.23 -10.40
N ALA A 73 7.28 16.39 -9.31
CA ALA A 73 7.03 15.66 -8.07
C ALA A 73 5.62 15.94 -7.53
N VAL A 74 4.93 14.88 -7.13
CA VAL A 74 3.60 14.89 -6.53
C VAL A 74 3.73 14.54 -5.06
N HIS A 75 3.49 15.53 -4.19
CA HIS A 75 3.36 15.35 -2.75
C HIS A 75 1.90 15.54 -2.38
N SER A 76 1.13 14.45 -2.38
CA SER A 76 -0.31 14.46 -2.11
C SER A 76 -0.70 13.33 -1.18
N TYR A 77 -1.73 13.55 -0.36
CA TYR A 77 -2.39 12.49 0.40
C TYR A 77 -3.24 11.57 -0.49
N LEU A 78 -3.57 12.01 -1.70
CA LEU A 78 -4.42 11.26 -2.63
C LEU A 78 -3.70 10.05 -3.23
N ILE A 79 -2.37 10.03 -3.27
CA ILE A 79 -1.63 8.89 -3.80
C ILE A 79 -0.40 8.61 -2.96
N LYS A 80 -0.18 7.33 -2.65
CA LYS A 80 0.99 6.84 -1.92
C LYS A 80 1.55 5.61 -2.63
N ALA A 81 2.88 5.54 -2.67
CA ALA A 81 3.61 4.41 -3.22
C ALA A 81 4.73 4.02 -2.24
N VAL A 82 4.83 2.72 -1.97
CA VAL A 82 5.81 2.15 -1.04
C VAL A 82 6.59 1.07 -1.78
N LYS A 83 7.91 1.09 -1.59
CA LYS A 83 8.82 0.04 -2.05
C LYS A 83 9.17 -0.82 -0.86
N VAL A 84 8.91 -2.11 -0.98
CA VAL A 84 9.27 -3.14 -0.01
C VAL A 84 10.32 -4.05 -0.64
N THR A 85 11.53 -4.03 -0.12
CA THR A 85 12.61 -4.94 -0.55
C THR A 85 12.64 -6.11 0.42
N LEU A 86 12.59 -7.34 -0.10
CA LEU A 86 12.71 -8.57 0.70
C LEU A 86 14.14 -9.11 0.66
N ASN A 87 14.51 -9.87 1.68
CA ASN A 87 15.86 -10.46 1.83
C ASN A 87 16.27 -11.40 0.67
N ASN A 88 15.31 -11.91 -0.10
CA ASN A 88 15.56 -12.75 -1.26
C ASN A 88 15.75 -11.97 -2.58
N GLY A 89 15.78 -10.63 -2.52
CA GLY A 89 15.94 -9.75 -3.67
C GLY A 89 14.65 -9.42 -4.42
N ARG A 90 13.49 -9.95 -4.00
CA ARG A 90 12.18 -9.49 -4.51
C ARG A 90 11.93 -8.06 -4.03
N ILE A 91 11.45 -7.22 -4.93
CA ILE A 91 11.03 -5.85 -4.64
C ILE A 91 9.57 -5.69 -5.02
N ASP A 92 8.74 -5.24 -4.10
CA ASP A 92 7.34 -4.92 -4.34
C ASP A 92 7.12 -3.40 -4.27
N TYR A 93 6.60 -2.82 -5.34
CA TYR A 93 6.10 -1.45 -5.37
C TYR A 93 4.58 -1.50 -5.22
N ILE A 94 4.08 -1.05 -4.07
CA ILE A 94 2.66 -1.06 -3.72
C ILE A 94 2.15 0.38 -3.86
N VAL A 95 1.11 0.57 -4.67
CA VAL A 95 0.53 1.88 -4.97
C VAL A 95 -0.93 1.89 -4.56
N CYS A 96 -1.35 2.94 -3.86
CA CYS A 96 -2.73 3.20 -3.49
C CYS A 96 -3.08 4.66 -3.82
N SER A 97 -4.20 4.90 -4.50
CA SER A 97 -4.64 6.23 -4.91
C SER A 97 -6.15 6.42 -4.78
N TYR A 98 -6.55 7.58 -4.25
CA TYR A 98 -7.91 8.10 -4.30
C TYR A 98 -8.20 8.91 -5.57
N ASP A 99 -7.15 9.39 -6.27
CA ASP A 99 -7.29 9.86 -7.65
C ASP A 99 -7.13 8.66 -8.60
N THR A 100 -8.26 8.14 -9.05
CA THR A 100 -8.33 6.96 -9.91
C THR A 100 -8.32 7.27 -11.40
N LYS A 101 -8.12 8.55 -11.79
CA LYS A 101 -8.21 9.00 -13.18
C LYS A 101 -6.91 9.58 -13.71
N SER A 102 -6.09 10.17 -12.85
CA SER A 102 -4.77 10.67 -13.22
C SER A 102 -3.80 9.53 -13.47
N ILE A 103 -2.91 9.72 -14.44
CA ILE A 103 -1.75 8.84 -14.65
C ILE A 103 -0.57 9.40 -13.88
N TYR A 104 0.04 8.57 -13.04
CA TYR A 104 1.21 8.89 -12.24
C TYR A 104 2.38 8.00 -12.64
N ARG A 105 3.57 8.57 -12.66
CA ARG A 105 4.84 7.88 -12.85
C ARG A 105 5.43 7.53 -11.49
N ILE A 106 5.64 6.25 -11.24
CA ILE A 106 6.06 5.71 -9.94
C ILE A 106 7.55 5.34 -10.00
N GLY A 107 8.36 6.01 -9.18
CA GLY A 107 9.79 5.73 -8.97
C GLY A 107 10.65 5.86 -10.22
N ASP A 108 10.18 6.59 -11.23
CA ASP A 108 10.71 6.54 -12.60
C ASP A 108 10.86 5.11 -13.16
N LEU A 109 9.91 4.23 -12.83
CA LEU A 109 9.91 2.83 -13.27
C LEU A 109 8.70 2.47 -14.12
N PHE A 110 7.48 2.75 -13.64
CA PHE A 110 6.25 2.43 -14.35
C PHE A 110 5.16 3.50 -14.17
N ASP A 111 4.17 3.47 -15.06
CA ASP A 111 2.99 4.34 -14.96
C ASP A 111 1.83 3.62 -14.25
N PHE A 112 1.04 4.36 -13.49
CA PHE A 112 -0.11 3.86 -12.73
C PHE A 112 -1.33 4.78 -12.87
N CYS A 113 -2.51 4.20 -13.03
CA CYS A 113 -3.78 4.91 -12.96
C CYS A 113 -4.87 3.98 -12.38
N GLY A 114 -5.46 4.37 -11.25
CA GLY A 114 -6.49 3.61 -10.58
C GLY A 114 -6.41 3.63 -9.07
N TYR A 115 -7.09 2.69 -8.40
CA TYR A 115 -7.17 2.66 -6.94
C TYR A 115 -5.99 1.94 -6.28
N PHE A 116 -5.68 0.70 -6.66
CA PHE A 116 -4.60 -0.05 -6.02
C PHE A 116 -3.85 -0.94 -7.00
N GLY A 117 -2.53 -1.06 -6.82
CA GLY A 117 -1.69 -1.93 -7.62
C GLY A 117 -0.43 -2.40 -6.88
N VAL A 118 0.09 -3.55 -7.30
CA VAL A 118 1.38 -4.08 -6.85
C VAL A 118 2.21 -4.45 -8.07
N TYR A 119 3.38 -3.82 -8.20
CA TYR A 119 4.37 -4.12 -9.21
C TYR A 119 5.57 -4.81 -8.55
N THR A 120 5.74 -6.09 -8.83
CA THR A 120 6.80 -6.93 -8.26
C THR A 120 7.92 -7.12 -9.26
N VAL A 121 9.16 -6.89 -8.82
CA VAL A 121 10.38 -7.26 -9.53
C VAL A 121 11.09 -8.37 -8.76
N SER A 122 11.43 -9.46 -9.43
CA SER A 122 12.17 -10.58 -8.83
C SER A 122 13.17 -11.13 -9.85
N GLY A 123 14.43 -10.68 -9.75
CA GLY A 123 15.42 -10.90 -10.80
C GLY A 123 14.96 -10.24 -12.11
N GLU A 124 14.89 -11.01 -13.19
CA GLU A 124 14.42 -10.52 -14.51
C GLU A 124 12.88 -10.57 -14.66
N LYS A 125 12.16 -11.16 -13.70
CA LYS A 125 10.71 -11.32 -13.79
C LYS A 125 9.99 -10.11 -13.21
N THR A 126 8.97 -9.66 -13.94
CA THR A 126 7.99 -8.68 -13.48
C THR A 126 6.64 -9.36 -13.31
N MET A 127 5.96 -9.08 -12.20
CA MET A 127 4.58 -9.50 -11.97
C MET A 127 3.75 -8.32 -11.48
N THR A 128 2.52 -8.22 -11.97
CA THR A 128 1.63 -7.10 -11.69
C THR A 128 0.30 -7.59 -11.15
N TRP A 129 -0.19 -6.96 -10.10
CA TRP A 129 -1.54 -7.14 -9.57
C TRP A 129 -2.25 -5.80 -9.50
N LEU A 130 -3.54 -5.78 -9.86
CA LEU A 130 -4.36 -4.58 -9.99
C LEU A 130 -5.70 -4.81 -9.29
N HIS A 131 -6.21 -3.76 -8.65
CA HIS A 131 -7.58 -3.71 -8.14
C HIS A 131 -8.17 -2.32 -8.40
N ASP A 132 -9.31 -2.27 -9.09
CA ASP A 132 -9.98 -1.04 -9.53
C ASP A 132 -9.02 -0.03 -10.19
N ALA A 133 -8.17 -0.54 -11.08
CA ALA A 133 -7.14 0.24 -11.74
C ALA A 133 -7.02 -0.13 -13.22
N THR A 134 -6.75 0.89 -14.05
CA THR A 134 -6.76 0.82 -15.52
C THR A 134 -5.37 0.71 -16.14
N LEU A 135 -4.33 1.08 -15.39
CA LEU A 135 -2.94 1.06 -15.85
C LEU A 135 -2.00 0.68 -14.70
N LEU A 136 -1.09 -0.27 -14.97
CA LEU A 136 0.08 -0.55 -14.14
C LEU A 136 1.22 -1.06 -15.03
N GLY A 137 2.20 -0.19 -15.30
CA GLY A 137 3.25 -0.43 -16.28
C GLY A 137 2.65 -0.64 -17.67
N GLU A 138 3.02 -1.75 -18.31
CA GLU A 138 2.50 -2.12 -19.63
C GLU A 138 1.07 -2.70 -19.57
N MET A 139 0.61 -3.12 -18.39
CA MET A 139 -0.71 -3.72 -18.22
C MET A 139 -1.79 -2.65 -18.27
N LYS A 140 -2.73 -2.81 -19.21
CA LYS A 140 -3.94 -1.99 -19.33
C LYS A 140 -5.18 -2.85 -19.14
N THR A 141 -6.15 -2.32 -18.39
CA THR A 141 -7.43 -3.01 -18.15
C THR A 141 -8.59 -2.08 -18.51
N SER A 142 -9.77 -2.66 -18.71
CA SER A 142 -11.01 -1.90 -18.78
C SER A 142 -11.70 -1.94 -17.42
N THR A 143 -12.27 -0.80 -16.99
CA THR A 143 -13.00 -0.68 -15.72
C THR A 143 -14.28 -1.51 -15.68
N ALA A 144 -14.77 -1.94 -16.85
CA ALA A 144 -15.92 -2.82 -16.98
C ALA A 144 -15.74 -3.74 -18.20
N LEU A 145 -16.22 -4.97 -18.07
CA LEU A 145 -16.51 -5.83 -19.21
C LEU A 145 -18.02 -5.79 -19.43
N THR A 146 -18.47 -4.96 -20.37
CA THR A 146 -19.89 -4.87 -20.72
C THR A 146 -20.20 -5.79 -21.88
N GLY A 147 -21.25 -6.59 -21.76
CA GLY A 147 -21.72 -7.46 -22.82
C GLY A 147 -23.17 -7.86 -22.62
N LYS A 148 -23.82 -8.30 -23.70
CA LYS A 148 -25.16 -8.88 -23.61
C LYS A 148 -25.00 -10.36 -23.31
N ILE A 149 -25.57 -10.83 -22.20
CA ILE A 149 -25.58 -12.25 -21.90
C ILE A 149 -26.56 -12.94 -22.85
N HIS A 150 -26.05 -13.84 -23.70
CA HIS A 150 -26.85 -14.47 -24.75
C HIS A 150 -27.47 -15.81 -24.32
N SER A 151 -26.80 -16.60 -23.49
CA SER A 151 -27.30 -17.87 -22.94
C SER A 151 -26.46 -18.27 -21.73
N PHE A 152 -27.04 -19.03 -20.80
CA PHE A 152 -26.36 -19.61 -19.64
C PHE A 152 -26.22 -21.15 -19.72
N THR A 153 -26.70 -21.78 -20.80
CA THR A 153 -26.74 -23.25 -20.93
C THR A 153 -26.22 -23.69 -22.30
N LYS A 154 -25.17 -24.51 -22.27
CA LYS A 154 -24.89 -25.54 -23.27
C LYS A 154 -24.65 -26.83 -22.48
N ASP A 155 -25.55 -27.78 -22.60
CA ASP A 155 -25.29 -29.15 -22.16
C ASP A 155 -24.11 -29.69 -22.98
N GLN A 156 -23.12 -30.28 -22.31
CA GLN A 156 -21.99 -30.95 -22.95
C GLN A 156 -22.37 -32.33 -23.46
#